data_AF-A0A292QKI8-F1
#
_entry.id   AF-A0A292QKI8-F1
#
_cell.length_a   1.000
_cell.length_b   1.000
_cell.length_c   1.000
_cell.angle_alpha   90.00
_cell.angle_beta   90.00
_cell.angle_gamma   90.00
#
_symmetry.space_group_name_H-M   'P 1'
#
loop_
_entity.id
_entity.type
_entity.pdbx_description
1 polymer ?
#
loop_
_entity_poly.entity_id
_entity_poly.type
_entity_poly.pdbx_seq_one_letter_code
_entity_poly.pdbx_strand_id
1 'polypeptide(L)'
;MFVFKKNMIYINKLSPTVKLPFKEVKGSVNYRQSKACNMVDKLYREILPQFNKKEEISFAQAKKALKNVLKGQIDIPIRKNGYSDIFDGGSDILYSEFTGQISKTTIDIGTIKNKIKRVELTTLLHEFQHVADQIFHPKYLTRNQKMANIGLYTKKYDRLYDDLIYNREFPEGKKDKKIILNHLRNKITKFLRGLDSEDKIDYLQDIRYSLISEKHAYKTQLKYAKKLNKKHLKINKEDLENENKNFMFDEKIKLMKDLAFEIIQKNRQKHSLLLKKENKLRNINNN
;
A
#
# COMPACT_ATOMS: atom_id res chain seq x y z
N MET A 1 14.54 1.06 -13.47
CA MET A 1 15.30 0.12 -12.63
C MET A 1 16.58 0.81 -12.21
N PHE A 2 16.64 1.36 -11.00
CA PHE A 2 17.79 2.13 -10.53
C PHE A 2 18.79 1.20 -9.84
N VAL A 3 20.03 1.19 -10.33
CA VAL A 3 21.15 0.50 -9.70
C VAL A 3 21.74 1.46 -8.67
N PHE A 4 21.43 1.27 -7.38
CA PHE A 4 22.04 2.06 -6.31
C PHE A 4 23.51 1.68 -6.13
N LYS A 5 24.40 2.68 -6.06
CA LYS A 5 25.83 2.48 -5.83
C LYS A 5 26.07 1.90 -4.42
N LYS A 6 26.80 0.79 -4.36
CA LYS A 6 27.11 -0.05 -3.19
C LYS A 6 27.78 0.64 -1.97
N ASN A 7 28.17 1.91 -2.08
CA ASN A 7 29.01 2.59 -1.07
C ASN A 7 28.29 3.70 -0.28
N MET A 8 26.96 3.84 -0.37
CA MET A 8 26.24 4.80 0.45
C MET A 8 25.94 4.24 1.83
N ILE A 9 26.30 4.99 2.88
CA ILE A 9 25.86 4.71 4.25
C ILE A 9 24.33 4.85 4.28
N TYR A 10 23.61 3.73 4.22
CA TYR A 10 22.16 3.68 4.24
C TYR A 10 21.64 4.07 5.63
N ILE A 11 21.37 5.36 5.83
CA ILE A 11 20.70 5.81 7.04
C ILE A 11 19.20 5.48 6.88
N ASN A 12 18.71 4.52 7.67
CA ASN A 12 17.28 4.20 7.84
C ASN A 12 16.53 5.33 8.58
N LYS A 13 16.60 6.56 8.06
CA LYS A 13 15.83 7.72 8.53
C LYS A 13 14.99 8.22 7.36
N LEU A 14 13.70 8.43 7.59
CA LEU A 14 12.85 9.13 6.64
C LEU A 14 13.34 10.59 6.49
N SER A 15 13.29 11.13 5.27
CA SER A 15 13.54 12.54 5.02
C SER A 15 12.68 13.41 5.95
N PRO A 16 13.17 14.56 6.45
CA PRO A 16 12.34 15.53 7.17
C PRO A 16 11.06 15.94 6.43
N THR A 17 11.05 15.93 5.09
CA THR A 17 9.86 16.19 4.26
C THR A 17 8.79 15.09 4.31
N VAL A 18 9.14 13.92 4.86
CA VAL A 18 8.27 12.73 5.01
C VAL A 18 8.15 12.34 6.49
N LYS A 19 8.75 13.11 7.41
CA LYS A 19 8.61 12.86 8.85
C LYS A 19 7.20 13.20 9.29
N LEU A 20 6.42 12.15 9.48
CA LEU A 20 5.06 12.24 9.99
C LEU A 20 5.10 12.70 11.46
N PRO A 21 4.34 13.73 11.86
CA PRO A 21 4.31 14.18 13.24
C PRO A 21 3.91 13.02 14.16
N PHE A 22 4.66 12.78 15.24
CA PHE A 22 4.41 11.64 16.14
C PHE A 22 2.97 11.59 16.68
N LYS A 23 2.30 12.75 16.80
CA LYS A 23 0.89 12.87 17.21
C LYS A 23 -0.07 12.19 16.23
N GLU A 24 0.25 12.14 14.94
CA GLU A 24 -0.61 11.53 13.91
C GLU A 24 -0.56 10.01 13.99
N VAL A 25 0.56 9.43 14.40
CA VAL A 25 0.82 7.97 14.35
C VAL A 25 0.58 7.22 15.67
N LYS A 26 0.05 7.89 16.70
CA LYS A 26 -0.33 7.29 18.00
C LYS A 26 -1.65 6.52 17.95
N GLY A 27 -1.76 5.49 18.79
CA GLY A 27 -2.99 4.71 19.02
C GLY A 27 -2.98 3.33 18.35
N SER A 28 -4.09 2.61 18.48
CA SER A 28 -4.27 1.27 17.88
C SER A 28 -4.32 1.34 16.34
N VAL A 29 -4.09 0.20 15.68
CA VAL A 29 -4.20 0.11 14.21
C VAL A 29 -5.56 0.59 13.72
N ASN A 30 -6.64 0.17 14.37
CA ASN A 30 -8.01 0.56 14.01
C ASN A 30 -8.26 2.07 14.21
N TYR A 31 -7.71 2.65 15.28
CA TYR A 31 -7.83 4.08 15.53
C TYR A 31 -7.12 4.91 14.44
N ARG A 32 -5.91 4.50 14.04
CA ARG A 32 -5.16 5.15 12.95
C ARG A 32 -5.86 4.99 11.60
N GLN A 33 -6.46 3.82 11.35
CA GLN A 33 -7.27 3.63 10.14
C GLN A 33 -8.49 4.55 10.11
N SER A 34 -9.16 4.73 11.25
CA SER A 34 -10.27 5.68 11.36
C SER A 34 -9.82 7.12 11.05
N LYS A 35 -8.64 7.53 11.51
CA LYS A 35 -8.06 8.83 11.14
C LYS A 35 -7.80 8.95 9.63
N ALA A 36 -7.23 7.92 9.00
CA ALA A 36 -7.02 7.89 7.56
C ALA A 36 -8.34 8.06 6.79
N CYS A 37 -9.35 7.26 7.13
CA CYS A 37 -10.69 7.37 6.51
C CYS A 37 -11.35 8.74 6.75
N ASN A 38 -11.19 9.32 7.94
CA ASN A 38 -11.70 10.67 8.25
C ASN A 38 -11.00 11.75 7.41
N MET A 39 -9.71 11.58 7.11
CA MET A 39 -8.97 12.49 6.23
C MET A 39 -9.51 12.42 4.80
N VAL A 40 -9.80 11.22 4.29
CA VAL A 40 -10.45 11.05 2.97
C VAL A 40 -11.87 11.64 2.95
N ASP A 41 -12.66 11.45 4.02
CA ASP A 41 -13.98 12.08 4.17
C ASP A 41 -13.91 13.62 4.10
N LYS A 42 -12.85 14.22 4.67
CA LYS A 42 -12.62 15.66 4.57
C LYS A 42 -12.31 16.05 3.13
N LEU A 43 -11.42 15.33 2.44
CA LEU A 43 -11.09 15.63 1.05
C LEU A 43 -12.31 15.59 0.14
N TYR A 44 -13.16 14.56 0.28
CA TYR A 44 -14.41 14.46 -0.46
C TYR A 44 -15.31 15.69 -0.26
N ARG A 45 -15.48 16.15 1.00
CA ARG A 45 -16.30 17.33 1.32
C ARG A 45 -15.70 18.63 0.78
N GLU A 46 -14.38 18.75 0.77
CA GLU A 46 -13.68 19.91 0.22
C GLU A 46 -13.74 19.97 -1.31
N ILE A 47 -13.61 18.82 -1.99
CA ILE A 47 -13.52 18.77 -3.45
C ILE A 47 -14.91 18.78 -4.13
N LEU A 48 -15.88 18.02 -3.61
CA LEU A 48 -17.18 17.85 -4.29
C LEU A 48 -17.87 19.17 -4.67
N PRO A 49 -17.91 20.21 -3.81
CA PRO A 49 -18.57 21.48 -4.15
C PRO A 49 -17.83 22.30 -5.21
N GLN A 50 -16.57 21.97 -5.53
CA GLN A 50 -15.75 22.75 -6.46
C GLN A 50 -16.01 22.40 -7.93
N PHE A 51 -16.69 21.27 -8.20
CA PHE A 51 -17.07 20.89 -9.56
C PHE A 51 -18.05 21.90 -10.15
N ASN A 52 -17.70 22.42 -11.32
CA ASN A 52 -18.54 23.39 -12.03
C ASN A 52 -19.72 22.71 -12.75
N LYS A 53 -20.54 23.49 -13.47
CA LYS A 53 -21.67 22.99 -14.27
C LYS A 53 -21.28 21.98 -15.37
N LYS A 54 -20.01 21.95 -15.79
CA LYS A 54 -19.45 20.97 -16.75
C LYS A 54 -18.89 19.72 -16.05
N GLU A 55 -19.07 19.63 -14.74
CA GLU A 55 -18.59 18.53 -13.89
C GLU A 55 -17.07 18.41 -13.90
N GLU A 56 -16.37 19.54 -13.91
CA GLU A 56 -14.91 19.61 -13.96
C GLU A 56 -14.33 20.47 -12.84
N ILE A 57 -13.10 20.12 -12.42
CA ILE A 57 -12.20 21.00 -11.66
C ILE A 57 -10.82 21.06 -12.32
N SER A 58 -10.07 22.12 -12.01
CA SER A 58 -8.65 22.21 -12.36
C SER A 58 -7.77 21.46 -11.36
N PHE A 59 -6.55 21.09 -11.78
CA PHE A 59 -5.52 20.60 -10.85
C PHE A 59 -5.24 21.57 -9.71
N ALA A 60 -5.26 22.89 -9.96
CA ALA A 60 -5.00 23.88 -8.93
C ALA A 60 -6.05 23.81 -7.81
N GLN A 61 -7.33 23.64 -8.17
CA GLN A 61 -8.43 23.45 -7.22
C GLN A 61 -8.24 22.15 -6.41
N ALA A 62 -7.93 21.04 -7.08
CA ALA A 62 -7.67 19.76 -6.40
C ALA A 62 -6.47 19.84 -5.43
N LYS A 63 -5.35 20.44 -5.88
CA LYS A 63 -4.15 20.67 -5.05
C LYS A 63 -4.46 21.56 -3.84
N LYS A 64 -5.26 22.62 -4.03
CA LYS A 64 -5.69 23.50 -2.94
C LYS A 64 -6.54 22.75 -1.91
N ALA A 65 -7.51 21.95 -2.36
CA ALA A 65 -8.33 21.13 -1.46
C ALA A 65 -7.48 20.12 -0.66
N LEU A 66 -6.54 19.47 -1.33
CA LEU A 66 -5.59 18.53 -0.70
C LEU A 66 -4.72 19.24 0.35
N LYS A 67 -4.13 20.39 -0.01
CA LYS A 67 -3.33 21.21 0.91
C LYS A 67 -4.14 21.66 2.14
N ASN A 68 -5.40 22.02 1.96
CA ASN A 68 -6.30 22.39 3.06
C ASN A 68 -6.52 21.22 4.02
N VAL A 69 -6.81 20.02 3.49
CA VAL A 69 -7.03 18.79 4.29
C VAL A 69 -5.78 18.40 5.07
N LEU A 70 -4.61 18.51 4.43
CA LEU A 70 -3.30 18.23 5.02
C LEU A 70 -2.78 19.38 5.90
N LYS A 71 -3.52 20.50 6.00
CA LYS A 71 -3.14 21.72 6.72
C LYS A 71 -1.77 22.26 6.31
N GLY A 72 -1.39 22.04 5.05
CA GLY A 72 -0.08 22.43 4.50
C GLY A 72 1.14 21.74 5.11
N GLN A 73 0.96 20.70 5.94
CA GLN A 73 2.07 20.03 6.63
C GLN A 73 2.86 19.09 5.74
N ILE A 74 2.22 18.55 4.70
CA ILE A 74 2.80 17.58 3.77
C ILE A 74 2.45 18.04 2.36
N ASP A 75 3.46 18.13 1.48
CA ASP A 75 3.26 18.43 0.07
C ASP A 75 3.11 17.13 -0.73
N ILE A 76 1.94 16.96 -1.36
CA ILE A 76 1.57 15.76 -2.11
C ILE A 76 1.20 16.21 -3.52
N PRO A 77 2.10 16.06 -4.50
CA PRO A 77 1.82 16.49 -5.86
C PRO A 77 0.75 15.60 -6.49
N ILE A 78 -0.26 16.26 -7.06
CA ILE A 78 -1.18 15.64 -8.02
C ILE A 78 -0.59 15.80 -9.42
N ARG A 79 -0.34 14.68 -10.11
CA ARG A 79 0.21 14.63 -11.47
C ARG A 79 -0.85 14.09 -12.43
N LYS A 80 -0.65 14.34 -13.73
CA LYS A 80 -1.42 13.67 -14.77
C LYS A 80 -0.98 12.22 -14.82
N ASN A 81 -1.94 11.30 -14.86
CA ASN A 81 -1.65 9.92 -15.16
C ASN A 81 -1.04 9.82 -16.57
N GLY A 82 0.24 9.45 -16.62
CA GLY A 82 1.02 9.33 -17.86
C GLY A 82 0.91 7.95 -18.51
N TYR A 83 0.28 6.99 -17.84
CA TYR A 83 0.03 5.66 -18.36
C TYR A 83 -1.24 5.72 -19.21
N SER A 84 -1.06 5.77 -20.53
CA SER A 84 -2.13 5.62 -21.50
C SER A 84 -2.92 4.34 -21.21
N ASP A 85 -4.24 4.46 -21.10
CA ASP A 85 -5.28 3.42 -21.22
C ASP A 85 -5.25 2.19 -20.28
N ILE A 86 -4.24 2.03 -19.41
CA ILE A 86 -4.07 0.80 -18.59
C ILE A 86 -4.46 1.00 -17.12
N PHE A 87 -4.33 2.21 -16.57
CA PHE A 87 -4.64 2.49 -15.16
C PHE A 87 -5.48 3.76 -15.06
N ASP A 88 -6.54 3.74 -14.23
CA ASP A 88 -7.41 4.91 -14.01
C ASP A 88 -6.74 5.97 -13.10
N GLY A 89 -5.88 5.52 -12.17
CA GLY A 89 -5.11 6.34 -11.24
C GLY A 89 -3.92 5.58 -10.65
N GLY A 90 -3.13 6.26 -9.82
CA GLY A 90 -2.05 5.63 -9.08
C GLY A 90 -1.49 6.51 -7.97
N SER A 91 -0.68 5.91 -7.09
CA SER A 91 0.08 6.64 -6.07
C SER A 91 1.48 6.04 -5.94
N ASP A 92 2.51 6.88 -6.02
CA ASP A 92 3.90 6.44 -5.95
C ASP A 92 4.58 6.91 -4.67
N ILE A 93 5.58 6.15 -4.24
CA ILE A 93 6.59 6.55 -3.27
C ILE A 93 7.86 6.87 -4.07
N LEU A 94 8.32 8.12 -4.02
CA LEU A 94 9.51 8.55 -4.74
C LEU A 94 10.71 8.66 -3.80
N TYR A 95 11.84 8.11 -4.24
CA TYR A 95 13.08 8.06 -3.49
C TYR A 95 14.06 9.11 -4.02
N SER A 96 14.79 9.75 -3.12
CA SER A 96 15.89 10.64 -3.44
C SER A 96 17.03 9.84 -4.06
N GLU A 97 17.46 10.21 -5.25
CA GLU A 97 18.63 9.59 -5.90
C GLU A 97 19.92 9.83 -5.09
N PHE A 98 19.98 10.93 -4.33
CA PHE A 98 21.17 11.32 -3.55
C PHE A 98 21.26 10.65 -2.18
N THR A 99 20.13 10.35 -1.54
CA THR A 99 20.11 9.80 -0.16
C THR A 99 19.52 8.41 -0.08
N GLY A 100 18.89 7.92 -1.15
CA GLY A 100 18.08 6.70 -1.14
C GLY A 100 16.80 6.83 -0.30
N GLN A 101 16.56 7.97 0.37
CA GLN A 101 15.43 8.13 1.28
C GLN A 101 14.14 8.46 0.53
N ILE A 102 13.00 8.01 1.05
CA ILE A 102 11.69 8.45 0.60
C ILE A 102 11.64 9.98 0.71
N SER A 103 11.35 10.62 -0.41
CA SER A 103 11.38 12.07 -0.59
C SER A 103 9.97 12.67 -0.65
N LYS A 104 9.01 11.94 -1.25
CA LYS A 104 7.62 12.35 -1.45
C LYS A 104 6.72 11.15 -1.77
N THR A 105 5.43 11.35 -1.60
CA THR A 105 4.36 10.48 -2.09
C THR A 105 3.51 11.26 -3.08
N THR A 106 2.96 10.61 -4.10
CA THR A 106 2.24 11.30 -5.19
C THR A 106 0.85 10.74 -5.40
N ILE A 107 0.01 11.49 -6.12
CA ILE A 107 -1.28 11.03 -6.64
C ILE A 107 -1.29 11.29 -8.14
N ASP A 108 -1.57 10.26 -8.92
CA ASP A 108 -1.71 10.29 -10.36
C ASP A 108 -3.17 10.03 -10.72
N ILE A 109 -3.72 10.86 -11.59
CA ILE A 109 -5.13 10.73 -11.98
C ILE A 109 -5.37 11.07 -13.44
N GLY A 110 -6.35 10.39 -14.04
CA GLY A 110 -6.86 10.66 -15.38
C GLY A 110 -7.31 12.11 -15.53
N THR A 111 -6.92 12.75 -16.65
CA THR A 111 -7.35 14.11 -16.96
C THR A 111 -7.63 14.33 -18.44
N ILE A 112 -8.58 15.21 -18.71
CA ILE A 112 -8.91 15.69 -20.06
C ILE A 112 -8.61 17.18 -20.10
N LYS A 113 -7.71 17.62 -20.99
CA LYS A 113 -7.29 19.03 -21.13
C LYS A 113 -6.90 19.68 -19.79
N ASN A 114 -6.13 18.97 -18.96
CA ASN A 114 -5.69 19.39 -17.61
C ASN A 114 -6.83 19.66 -16.61
N LYS A 115 -8.01 19.08 -16.85
CA LYS A 115 -9.15 19.07 -15.93
C LYS A 115 -9.42 17.66 -15.43
N ILE A 116 -9.83 17.58 -14.18
CA ILE A 116 -10.30 16.36 -13.54
C ILE A 116 -11.82 16.37 -13.65
N LYS A 117 -12.39 15.31 -14.22
CA LYS A 117 -13.84 15.13 -14.35
C LYS A 117 -14.41 14.59 -13.04
N ARG A 118 -15.68 14.89 -12.74
CA ARG A 118 -16.35 14.41 -11.52
C ARG A 118 -16.41 12.89 -11.43
N VAL A 119 -16.43 12.22 -12.58
CA VAL A 119 -16.38 10.75 -12.66
C VAL A 119 -15.08 10.19 -12.06
N GLU A 120 -13.98 10.94 -12.09
CA GLU A 120 -12.67 10.57 -11.51
C GLU A 120 -12.59 10.84 -10.00
N LEU A 121 -13.63 11.42 -9.38
CA LEU A 121 -13.57 11.78 -7.96
C LEU A 121 -13.37 10.54 -7.07
N THR A 122 -14.00 9.43 -7.42
CA THR A 122 -13.87 8.15 -6.72
C THR A 122 -12.44 7.62 -6.81
N THR A 123 -11.84 7.65 -8.00
CA THR A 123 -10.42 7.33 -8.23
C THR A 123 -9.49 8.23 -7.42
N LEU A 124 -9.72 9.55 -7.41
CA LEU A 124 -8.93 10.49 -6.60
C LEU A 124 -8.95 10.12 -5.10
N LEU A 125 -10.11 9.72 -4.60
CA LEU A 125 -10.27 9.35 -3.20
C LEU A 125 -9.67 7.98 -2.88
N HIS A 126 -9.70 7.05 -3.84
CA HIS A 126 -8.98 5.77 -3.79
C HIS A 126 -7.48 6.04 -3.64
N GLU A 127 -6.88 6.82 -4.54
CA GLU A 127 -5.45 7.14 -4.47
C GLU A 127 -5.08 7.93 -3.21
N PHE A 128 -5.94 8.86 -2.79
CA PHE A 128 -5.69 9.57 -1.55
C PHE A 128 -5.82 8.67 -0.30
N GLN A 129 -6.58 7.57 -0.36
CA GLN A 129 -6.62 6.61 0.73
C GLN A 129 -5.27 5.92 0.93
N HIS A 130 -4.54 5.59 -0.14
CA HIS A 130 -3.17 5.05 -0.03
C HIS A 130 -2.25 6.04 0.67
N VAL A 131 -2.31 7.31 0.27
CA VAL A 131 -1.51 8.37 0.88
C VAL A 131 -1.88 8.59 2.35
N ALA A 132 -3.17 8.59 2.68
CA ALA A 132 -3.64 8.68 4.05
C ALA A 132 -3.18 7.47 4.90
N ASP A 133 -3.25 6.26 4.36
CA ASP A 133 -2.75 5.05 5.02
C ASP A 133 -1.23 5.18 5.30
N GLN A 134 -0.44 5.66 4.34
CA GLN A 134 1.00 5.90 4.52
C GLN A 134 1.28 6.93 5.63
N ILE A 135 0.48 7.99 5.74
CA ILE A 135 0.57 9.03 6.78
C ILE A 135 0.27 8.48 8.18
N PHE A 136 -0.75 7.62 8.31
CA PHE A 136 -1.20 7.13 9.60
C PHE A 136 -0.57 5.78 10.02
N HIS A 137 0.05 5.07 9.08
CA HIS A 137 0.66 3.75 9.28
C HIS A 137 2.16 3.76 8.88
N PRO A 138 3.03 4.45 9.65
CA PRO A 138 4.44 4.70 9.26
C PRO A 138 5.29 3.43 9.12
N LYS A 139 4.82 2.29 9.63
CA LYS A 139 5.45 0.98 9.41
C LYS A 139 5.47 0.57 7.93
N TYR A 140 4.58 1.14 7.10
CA TYR A 140 4.54 0.88 5.66
C TYR A 140 5.76 1.54 5.05
N LEU A 141 5.81 2.87 5.06
CA LEU A 141 6.95 3.66 4.55
C LEU A 141 8.32 3.22 5.11
N THR A 142 8.41 2.87 6.39
CA THR A 142 9.68 2.39 6.99
C THR A 142 10.17 1.10 6.33
N ARG A 143 9.28 0.19 5.94
CA ARG A 143 9.66 -1.05 5.24
C ARG A 143 9.92 -0.81 3.78
N ASN A 144 9.11 -0.02 3.10
CA ASN A 144 9.39 0.38 1.74
C ASN A 144 10.76 1.06 1.62
N GLN A 145 11.15 1.87 2.61
CA GLN A 145 12.49 2.43 2.72
C GLN A 145 13.57 1.35 2.86
N LYS A 146 13.39 0.42 3.81
CA LYS A 146 14.32 -0.67 4.04
C LYS A 146 14.50 -1.50 2.77
N MET A 147 13.41 -2.03 2.22
CA MET A 147 13.40 -2.90 1.05
C MET A 147 14.03 -2.23 -0.18
N ALA A 148 13.77 -0.94 -0.40
CA ALA A 148 14.42 -0.19 -1.47
C ALA A 148 15.95 -0.09 -1.25
N ASN A 149 16.39 0.23 -0.04
CA ASN A 149 17.81 0.38 0.29
C ASN A 149 18.61 -0.91 0.10
N ILE A 150 18.02 -2.06 0.43
CA ILE A 150 18.67 -3.38 0.30
C ILE A 150 18.35 -4.08 -1.03
N GLY A 151 17.66 -3.40 -1.96
CA GLY A 151 17.44 -3.91 -3.32
C GLY A 151 16.43 -5.06 -3.44
N LEU A 152 15.43 -5.13 -2.54
CA LEU A 152 14.37 -6.14 -2.60
C LEU A 152 13.26 -5.84 -3.61
N TYR A 153 13.12 -4.60 -4.09
CA TYR A 153 12.23 -4.31 -5.21
C TYR A 153 12.84 -4.77 -6.53
N THR A 154 12.46 -5.97 -6.97
CA THR A 154 12.98 -6.63 -8.17
C THR A 154 11.85 -6.90 -9.16
N LYS A 155 12.17 -6.98 -10.47
CA LYS A 155 11.20 -7.38 -11.50
C LYS A 155 10.48 -8.71 -11.21
N LYS A 156 11.13 -9.62 -10.48
CA LYS A 156 10.51 -10.90 -10.07
C LYS A 156 9.46 -10.68 -8.98
N TYR A 157 9.72 -9.74 -8.08
CA TYR A 157 8.76 -9.34 -7.06
C TYR A 157 7.59 -8.59 -7.68
N ASP A 158 7.85 -7.64 -8.57
CA ASP A 158 6.81 -6.89 -9.28
C ASP A 158 5.83 -7.84 -9.98
N ARG A 159 6.33 -8.80 -10.77
CA ARG A 159 5.50 -9.84 -11.42
C ARG A 159 4.76 -10.75 -10.43
N LEU A 160 5.38 -11.07 -9.29
CA LEU A 160 4.69 -11.87 -8.27
C LEU A 160 3.50 -11.07 -7.69
N TYR A 161 3.70 -9.78 -7.43
CA TYR A 161 2.66 -8.94 -6.88
C TYR A 161 1.59 -8.63 -7.93
N ASP A 162 1.96 -7.97 -9.03
CA ASP A 162 1.03 -7.45 -10.04
C ASP A 162 0.31 -8.57 -10.80
N ASP A 163 1.05 -9.56 -11.32
CA ASP A 163 0.47 -10.57 -12.22
C ASP A 163 -0.26 -11.70 -11.48
N LEU A 164 0.01 -11.91 -10.19
CA LEU A 164 -0.50 -13.07 -9.44
C LEU A 164 -1.27 -12.66 -8.19
N ILE A 165 -0.69 -11.82 -7.34
CA ILE A 165 -1.29 -11.54 -6.02
C ILE A 165 -2.39 -10.48 -6.12
N TYR A 166 -2.11 -9.37 -6.81
CA TYR A 166 -3.03 -8.26 -7.01
C TYR A 166 -3.90 -8.45 -8.27
N ASN A 167 -4.48 -9.64 -8.41
CA ASN A 167 -5.37 -9.97 -9.51
C ASN A 167 -6.82 -10.16 -9.04
N ARG A 168 -7.79 -9.83 -9.92
CA ARG A 168 -9.21 -10.18 -9.74
C ARG A 168 -9.41 -11.67 -10.05
N GLU A 169 -10.03 -12.38 -9.13
CA GLU A 169 -10.17 -13.85 -9.16
C GLU A 169 -11.61 -14.32 -9.40
N PHE A 170 -12.60 -13.45 -9.17
CA PHE A 170 -14.04 -13.72 -9.30
C PHE A 170 -14.51 -15.08 -8.75
N PRO A 171 -14.19 -15.45 -7.49
CA PRO A 171 -14.51 -16.78 -6.98
C PRO A 171 -16.03 -16.98 -6.80
N GLU A 172 -16.56 -18.10 -7.28
CA GLU A 172 -17.96 -18.46 -7.14
C GLU A 172 -18.27 -19.08 -5.76
N GLY A 173 -17.33 -19.86 -5.22
CA GLY A 173 -17.52 -20.53 -3.94
C GLY A 173 -16.26 -20.83 -3.13
N LYS A 174 -16.45 -21.52 -1.98
CA LYS A 174 -15.36 -21.90 -1.06
C LYS A 174 -14.31 -22.81 -1.73
N LYS A 175 -14.74 -23.67 -2.66
CA LYS A 175 -13.85 -24.60 -3.37
C LYS A 175 -12.86 -23.84 -4.25
N ASP A 176 -13.33 -22.88 -5.03
CA ASP A 176 -12.50 -22.09 -5.94
C ASP A 176 -11.50 -21.25 -5.15
N LYS A 177 -11.98 -20.59 -4.08
CA LYS A 177 -11.10 -19.86 -3.17
C LYS A 177 -9.96 -20.72 -2.65
N LYS A 178 -10.23 -21.98 -2.28
CA LYS A 178 -9.19 -22.91 -1.80
C LYS A 178 -8.18 -23.26 -2.91
N ILE A 179 -8.64 -23.49 -4.14
CA ILE A 179 -7.77 -23.78 -5.28
C ILE A 179 -6.84 -22.59 -5.57
N ILE A 180 -7.41 -21.38 -5.65
CA ILE A 180 -6.69 -20.12 -5.89
C ILE A 180 -5.62 -19.91 -4.79
N LEU A 181 -6.02 -20.00 -3.52
CA LEU A 181 -5.09 -19.80 -2.40
C LEU A 181 -3.97 -20.84 -2.36
N ASN A 182 -4.25 -22.10 -2.70
CA ASN A 182 -3.22 -23.13 -2.80
C ASN A 182 -2.23 -22.83 -3.94
N HIS A 183 -2.72 -22.38 -5.09
CA HIS A 183 -1.88 -21.96 -6.20
C HIS A 183 -0.95 -20.81 -5.79
N LEU A 184 -1.51 -19.74 -5.21
CA LEU A 184 -0.75 -18.60 -4.72
C LEU A 184 0.28 -19.00 -3.67
N ARG A 185 -0.10 -19.83 -2.71
CA ARG A 185 0.80 -20.36 -1.68
C ARG A 185 2.02 -21.05 -2.30
N ASN A 186 1.81 -21.87 -3.33
CA ASN A 186 2.90 -22.56 -4.03
C ASN A 186 3.82 -21.60 -4.77
N LYS A 187 3.26 -20.60 -5.47
CA LYS A 187 4.03 -19.58 -6.20
C LYS A 187 4.87 -18.72 -5.24
N ILE A 188 4.28 -18.27 -4.15
CA ILE A 188 4.94 -17.47 -3.12
C ILE A 188 6.04 -18.28 -2.44
N THR A 189 5.76 -19.52 -2.03
CA THR A 189 6.77 -20.39 -1.41
C THR A 189 7.95 -20.67 -2.36
N LYS A 190 7.68 -20.81 -3.66
CA LYS A 190 8.73 -20.96 -4.68
C LYS A 190 9.57 -19.68 -4.80
N PHE A 191 8.94 -18.50 -4.85
CA PHE A 191 9.64 -17.22 -4.90
C PHE A 191 10.54 -17.00 -3.67
N LEU A 192 10.04 -17.33 -2.48
CA LEU A 192 10.75 -17.17 -1.22
C LEU A 192 11.91 -18.16 -1.01
N ARG A 193 12.05 -19.18 -1.88
CA ARG A 193 13.06 -20.23 -1.71
C ARG A 193 14.47 -19.65 -1.83
N GLY A 194 15.36 -20.05 -0.91
CA GLY A 194 16.76 -19.63 -0.91
C GLY A 194 17.02 -18.25 -0.30
N LEU A 195 15.99 -17.41 -0.12
CA LEU A 195 16.12 -16.16 0.63
C LEU A 195 16.37 -16.42 2.11
N ASP A 196 16.97 -15.46 2.79
CA ASP A 196 17.10 -15.51 4.24
C ASP A 196 15.72 -15.35 4.93
N SER A 197 15.69 -15.50 6.24
CA SER A 197 14.43 -15.42 6.98
C SER A 197 13.88 -14.00 7.09
N GLU A 198 14.74 -12.99 7.04
CA GLU A 198 14.35 -11.59 7.24
C GLU A 198 13.73 -11.02 5.98
N ASP A 199 14.37 -11.22 4.83
CA ASP A 199 13.88 -10.83 3.50
C ASP A 199 12.53 -11.47 3.20
N LYS A 200 12.35 -12.75 3.57
CA LYS A 200 11.05 -13.43 3.40
C LYS A 200 9.95 -12.73 4.17
N ILE A 201 10.23 -12.30 5.41
CA ILE A 201 9.26 -11.60 6.23
C ILE A 201 8.99 -10.21 5.67
N ASP A 202 10.01 -9.52 5.16
CA ASP A 202 9.82 -8.22 4.53
C ASP A 202 8.93 -8.30 3.29
N TYR A 203 9.18 -9.23 2.37
CA TYR A 203 8.30 -9.45 1.21
C TYR A 203 6.86 -9.76 1.64
N LEU A 204 6.66 -10.71 2.56
CA LEU A 204 5.32 -11.10 3.00
C LEU A 204 4.58 -9.97 3.73
N GLN A 205 5.29 -9.15 4.50
CA GLN A 205 4.70 -8.00 5.16
C GLN A 205 4.40 -6.87 4.18
N ASP A 206 5.27 -6.62 3.20
CA ASP A 206 5.05 -5.62 2.15
C ASP A 206 3.80 -5.96 1.34
N ILE A 207 3.72 -7.18 0.79
CA ILE A 207 2.51 -7.68 0.09
C ILE A 207 1.28 -7.51 0.98
N ARG A 208 1.36 -7.96 2.24
CA ARG A 208 0.23 -7.89 3.18
C ARG A 208 -0.22 -6.45 3.40
N TYR A 209 0.70 -5.50 3.54
CA TYR A 209 0.34 -4.10 3.76
C TYR A 209 -0.20 -3.43 2.51
N SER A 210 0.34 -3.75 1.33
CA SER A 210 -0.21 -3.30 0.05
C SER A 210 -1.64 -3.78 -0.14
N LEU A 211 -1.92 -5.07 0.05
CA LEU A 211 -3.29 -5.61 -0.03
C LEU A 211 -4.26 -5.01 1.01
N ILE A 212 -3.78 -4.70 2.22
CA ILE A 212 -4.59 -3.99 3.22
C ILE A 212 -4.94 -2.58 2.73
N SER A 213 -3.97 -1.87 2.15
CA SER A 213 -4.20 -0.51 1.65
C SER A 213 -5.17 -0.50 0.47
N GLU A 214 -5.00 -1.43 -0.49
CA GLU A 214 -5.94 -1.66 -1.60
C GLU A 214 -7.36 -1.96 -1.11
N LYS A 215 -7.49 -2.86 -0.13
CA LYS A 215 -8.79 -3.16 0.49
C LYS A 215 -9.47 -1.90 1.05
N HIS A 216 -8.70 -1.01 1.68
CA HIS A 216 -9.25 0.24 2.20
C HIS A 216 -9.61 1.21 1.07
N ALA A 217 -8.77 1.31 0.05
CA ALA A 217 -8.96 2.20 -1.08
C ALA A 217 -10.21 1.81 -1.89
N TYR A 218 -10.40 0.53 -2.23
CA TYR A 218 -11.62 0.05 -2.88
C TYR A 218 -12.87 0.18 -1.99
N LYS A 219 -12.75 0.00 -0.68
CA LYS A 219 -13.86 0.27 0.25
C LYS A 219 -14.25 1.75 0.25
N THR A 220 -13.26 2.64 0.14
CA THR A 220 -13.44 4.08 0.00
C THR A 220 -14.11 4.42 -1.32
N GLN A 221 -13.60 3.89 -2.45
CA GLN A 221 -14.19 4.04 -3.78
C GLN A 221 -15.67 3.66 -3.78
N LEU A 222 -16.01 2.44 -3.33
CA LEU A 222 -17.38 1.95 -3.23
C LEU A 222 -18.27 2.83 -2.36
N LYS A 223 -17.75 3.29 -1.21
CA LYS A 223 -18.48 4.18 -0.28
C LYS A 223 -18.90 5.48 -0.97
N TYR A 224 -18.00 6.14 -1.69
CA TYR A 224 -18.31 7.41 -2.33
C TYR A 224 -19.05 7.25 -3.65
N ALA A 225 -18.79 6.19 -4.42
CA ALA A 225 -19.60 5.83 -5.58
C ALA A 225 -21.08 5.68 -5.19
N LYS A 226 -21.38 4.94 -4.11
CA LYS A 226 -22.74 4.84 -3.56
C LYS A 226 -23.34 6.20 -3.16
N LYS A 227 -22.55 7.08 -2.55
CA LYS A 227 -23.01 8.43 -2.15
C LYS A 227 -23.33 9.32 -3.36
N LEU A 228 -22.49 9.27 -4.40
CA LEU A 228 -22.68 10.03 -5.63
C LEU A 228 -23.86 9.49 -6.43
N ASN A 229 -23.98 8.16 -6.56
CA ASN A 229 -25.09 7.51 -7.25
C ASN A 229 -26.45 7.86 -6.60
N LYS A 230 -26.52 7.89 -5.26
CA LYS A 230 -27.72 8.33 -4.52
C LYS A 230 -28.12 9.79 -4.80
N LYS A 231 -27.19 10.62 -5.25
CA LYS A 231 -27.43 12.01 -5.66
C LYS A 231 -27.68 12.14 -7.16
N HIS A 232 -27.83 11.03 -7.88
CA HIS A 232 -27.95 10.98 -9.34
C HIS A 232 -26.78 11.63 -10.08
N LEU A 233 -25.61 11.61 -9.46
CA LEU A 233 -24.37 12.12 -10.03
C LEU A 233 -23.68 11.00 -10.83
N LYS A 234 -23.21 11.30 -12.04
CA LYS A 234 -22.48 10.39 -12.95
C LYS A 234 -21.24 9.80 -12.29
N ILE A 235 -21.09 8.49 -12.35
CA ILE A 235 -19.94 7.74 -11.81
C ILE A 235 -19.55 6.63 -12.79
N ASN A 236 -18.36 6.06 -12.62
CA ASN A 236 -18.01 4.80 -13.25
C ASN A 236 -18.82 3.68 -12.58
N LYS A 237 -19.48 2.82 -13.38
CA LYS A 237 -20.36 1.77 -12.85
C LYS A 237 -19.57 0.71 -12.08
N GLU A 238 -18.35 0.42 -12.53
CA GLU A 238 -17.43 -0.53 -11.91
C GLU A 238 -17.10 -0.13 -10.46
N ASP A 239 -17.13 1.17 -10.13
CA ASP A 239 -16.91 1.65 -8.75
C ASP A 239 -17.99 1.18 -7.75
N LEU A 240 -19.12 0.66 -8.24
CA LEU A 240 -20.18 0.07 -7.41
C LEU A 240 -19.95 -1.42 -7.11
N GLU A 241 -18.95 -2.05 -7.73
CA GLU A 241 -18.60 -3.43 -7.51
C GLU A 241 -17.97 -3.67 -6.13
N ASN A 242 -18.12 -4.90 -5.64
CA ASN A 242 -17.49 -5.30 -4.38
C ASN A 242 -16.11 -5.89 -4.65
N GLU A 243 -15.15 -5.03 -4.95
CA GLU A 243 -13.78 -5.45 -5.29
C GLU A 243 -13.10 -6.24 -4.18
N ASN A 244 -13.49 -6.04 -2.92
CA ASN A 244 -12.99 -6.87 -1.82
C ASN A 244 -13.28 -8.36 -2.02
N LYS A 245 -14.43 -8.69 -2.62
CA LYS A 245 -14.78 -10.07 -2.99
C LYS A 245 -13.97 -10.51 -4.22
N ASN A 246 -13.93 -9.67 -5.26
CA ASN A 246 -13.34 -10.03 -6.55
C ASN A 246 -11.83 -10.27 -6.43
N PHE A 247 -11.10 -9.43 -5.69
CA PHE A 247 -9.67 -9.59 -5.44
C PHE A 247 -9.32 -10.59 -4.33
N MET A 248 -10.32 -11.07 -3.56
CA MET A 248 -10.11 -11.93 -2.38
C MET A 248 -9.14 -11.33 -1.34
N PHE A 249 -9.23 -10.01 -1.07
CA PHE A 249 -8.25 -9.34 -0.20
C PHE A 249 -8.14 -10.00 1.17
N ASP A 250 -9.26 -10.34 1.81
CA ASP A 250 -9.25 -10.92 3.16
C ASP A 250 -8.52 -12.27 3.21
N GLU A 251 -8.79 -13.13 2.23
CA GLU A 251 -8.15 -14.43 2.11
C GLU A 251 -6.66 -14.31 1.78
N LYS A 252 -6.29 -13.44 0.84
CA LYS A 252 -4.88 -13.22 0.44
C LYS A 252 -4.07 -12.57 1.57
N ILE A 253 -4.63 -11.61 2.31
CA ILE A 253 -4.03 -11.00 3.51
C ILE A 253 -3.79 -12.07 4.60
N LYS A 254 -4.76 -12.95 4.82
CA LYS A 254 -4.62 -14.05 5.78
C LYS A 254 -3.51 -15.01 5.35
N LEU A 255 -3.45 -15.39 4.07
CA LEU A 255 -2.39 -16.24 3.54
C LEU A 255 -1.00 -15.66 3.80
N MET A 256 -0.80 -14.35 3.58
CA MET A 256 0.49 -13.70 3.85
C MET A 256 0.85 -13.74 5.34
N LYS A 257 -0.15 -13.53 6.21
CA LYS A 257 0.03 -13.60 7.66
C LYS A 257 0.42 -15.00 8.12
N ASP A 258 -0.25 -16.03 7.60
CA ASP A 258 -0.01 -17.42 7.95
C ASP A 258 1.39 -17.87 7.51
N LEU A 259 1.78 -17.56 6.27
CA LEU A 259 3.14 -17.84 5.75
C LEU A 259 4.22 -17.15 6.58
N ALA A 260 4.01 -15.88 6.95
CA ALA A 260 4.96 -15.14 7.77
C ALA A 260 5.08 -15.77 9.18
N PHE A 261 3.97 -16.19 9.76
CA PHE A 261 3.96 -16.85 11.07
C PHE A 261 4.70 -18.18 11.05
N GLU A 262 4.49 -19.01 10.03
CA GLU A 262 5.19 -20.28 9.85
C GLU A 262 6.71 -20.11 9.78
N ILE A 263 7.18 -19.09 9.04
CA ILE A 263 8.61 -18.75 8.95
C ILE A 263 9.15 -18.32 10.31
N ILE A 264 8.44 -17.44 11.03
CA ILE A 264 8.85 -16.99 12.37
C ILE A 264 8.93 -18.18 13.34
N GLN A 265 7.92 -19.05 13.34
CA GLN A 265 7.86 -20.21 14.22
C GLN A 265 9.04 -21.17 13.95
N LYS A 266 9.32 -21.47 12.68
CA LYS A 266 10.45 -22.32 12.29
C LYS A 266 11.79 -21.73 12.74
N ASN A 267 11.99 -20.41 12.60
CA ASN A 267 13.21 -19.75 13.05
C ASN A 267 13.36 -19.77 14.58
N ARG A 268 12.28 -19.51 15.33
CA ARG A 268 12.29 -19.58 16.79
C ARG A 268 12.63 -20.98 17.30
N GLN A 269 12.08 -22.02 16.66
CA GLN A 269 12.41 -23.41 16.99
C GLN A 269 13.89 -23.71 16.73
N LYS A 270 14.42 -23.32 15.56
CA LYS A 270 15.85 -23.50 15.24
C LYS A 270 16.75 -22.80 16.25
N HIS A 271 16.43 -21.56 16.62
CA HIS A 271 17.18 -20.80 17.60
C HIS A 271 17.13 -21.43 19.00
N SER A 272 15.95 -21.88 19.44
CA SER A 272 15.80 -22.60 20.71
C SER A 272 16.65 -23.87 20.78
N LEU A 273 16.74 -24.62 19.69
CA LEU A 273 17.59 -25.82 19.61
C LEU A 273 19.09 -25.49 19.68
N LEU A 274 19.52 -24.38 19.07
CA LEU A 274 20.91 -23.92 19.14
C LEU A 274 21.29 -23.55 20.58
N LEU A 275 20.46 -22.74 21.27
CA LEU A 275 20.68 -22.37 22.67
C LEU A 275 20.78 -23.60 23.59
N LYS A 276 19.94 -24.61 23.38
CA LYS A 276 20.01 -25.88 24.14
C LYS A 276 21.34 -26.61 23.93
N LYS A 277 21.87 -26.63 22.69
CA LYS A 277 23.18 -27.24 22.39
C LYS A 277 24.33 -26.45 23.01
N GLU A 278 24.31 -25.14 22.92
CA GLU A 278 25.32 -24.25 23.51
C GLU A 278 25.37 -24.38 25.04
N ASN A 279 24.21 -24.42 25.70
CA ASN A 279 24.14 -24.64 27.15
C ASN A 279 24.65 -26.03 27.55
N LYS A 280 24.37 -27.07 26.75
CA LYS A 280 24.91 -28.41 27.00
C LYS A 280 26.44 -28.44 26.88
N LEU A 281 27.01 -27.74 25.89
CA LEU A 281 28.47 -27.65 25.70
C LEU A 281 29.15 -26.86 26.82
N ARG A 282 28.55 -25.75 27.28
CA ARG A 282 29.07 -24.97 28.42
C ARG A 282 29.09 -25.77 29.72
N ASN A 283 28.07 -26.59 29.96
CA ASN A 283 28.02 -27.44 31.15
C ASN A 283 29.03 -28.61 31.11
N ILE A 284 29.50 -29.00 29.92
CA ILE A 284 30.54 -30.03 29.78
C ILE A 284 31.93 -29.42 30.00
N ASN A 285 32.17 -28.19 29.55
CA ASN A 285 33.47 -27.52 29.68
C ASN A 285 33.73 -26.87 31.05
N ASN A 286 32.71 -26.81 31.91
CA ASN A 286 32.80 -26.28 33.28
C ASN A 286 32.84 -27.39 34.35
N ASN A 287 32.91 -28.65 33.93
CA ASN A 287 33.16 -29.84 34.76
C ASN A 287 34.54 -30.41 34.42
#